data_AF-A0A7W7SFS2-F1
#
_entry.id   AF-A0A7W7SFS2-F1
#
_cell.length_a   1.000
_cell.length_b   1.000
_cell.length_c   1.000
_cell.angle_alpha   90.00
_cell.angle_beta   90.00
_cell.angle_gamma   90.00
#
_symmetry.space_group_name_H-M   'P 1'
#
loop_
_entity.id
_entity.type
_entity.pdbx_description
1 polymer ?
#
loop_
_entity_poly.entity_id
_entity_poly.type
_entity_poly.pdbx_seq_one_letter_code
_entity_poly.pdbx_strand_id
1 'polypeptide(L)'
;MSVEIGPDLSVCIAEIRGPKHHLLDILNIINSADCISAGIIANGFAMVEHAISVGWGIRPDGFHALTFKQFHELVRHRYYTDLYWHAIEIKADYDRIGGVVTDITVALLNDPQLNS
;
A
#
# COMPACT_ATOMS: atom_id res chain seq x y z
N MET A 1 12.54 -26.44 -9.08
CA MET A 1 11.17 -26.39 -9.62
C MET A 1 10.95 -24.94 -10.02
N SER A 2 10.95 -24.65 -11.32
CA SER A 2 10.81 -23.29 -11.83
C SER A 2 9.31 -23.02 -12.03
N VAL A 3 8.78 -21.97 -11.41
CA VAL A 3 7.38 -21.58 -11.60
C VAL A 3 7.31 -20.82 -12.93
N GLU A 4 6.64 -21.40 -13.92
CA GLU A 4 6.34 -20.70 -15.17
C GLU A 4 5.27 -19.64 -14.91
N ILE A 5 5.71 -18.40 -14.79
CA ILE A 5 4.81 -17.24 -14.71
C ILE A 5 4.23 -17.05 -16.12
N GLY A 6 2.92 -17.29 -16.28
CA GLY A 6 2.23 -17.08 -17.55
C GLY A 6 2.41 -15.64 -18.07
N PRO A 7 2.35 -15.43 -19.41
CA PRO A 7 2.63 -14.13 -20.04
C PRO A 7 1.74 -12.99 -19.51
N ASP A 8 0.56 -13.30 -18.98
CA ASP A 8 -0.40 -12.35 -18.41
C ASP A 8 0.06 -11.73 -17.07
N LEU A 9 0.77 -12.49 -16.24
CA LEU A 9 1.35 -11.98 -14.98
C LEU A 9 2.64 -11.18 -15.21
N SER A 10 3.37 -11.45 -16.30
CA SER A 10 4.62 -10.74 -16.59
C SER A 10 4.41 -9.24 -16.86
N VAL A 11 3.23 -8.87 -17.40
CA VAL A 11 2.82 -7.48 -17.61
C VAL A 11 2.36 -6.83 -16.30
N CYS A 12 1.71 -7.57 -15.39
CA CYS A 12 1.35 -7.07 -14.05
C CYS A 12 2.57 -6.82 -13.15
N ILE A 13 3.63 -7.61 -13.28
CA ILE A 13 4.85 -7.49 -12.48
C ILE A 13 5.71 -6.29 -12.94
N ALA A 14 5.61 -5.88 -14.21
CA ALA A 14 6.40 -4.79 -14.78
C ALA A 14 6.15 -3.42 -14.12
N GLU A 15 5.06 -3.26 -13.36
CA GLU A 15 4.77 -2.06 -12.58
C GLU A 15 4.46 -2.36 -11.11
N ILE A 16 5.23 -3.22 -10.44
CA ILE A 16 5.20 -3.20 -8.97
C ILE A 16 5.73 -1.82 -8.53
N ARG A 17 4.80 -0.96 -8.11
CA ARG A 17 5.09 0.39 -7.61
C ARG A 17 5.34 0.31 -6.11
N GLY A 18 6.23 1.15 -5.59
CA GLY A 18 6.58 1.15 -4.16
C GLY A 18 8.08 1.04 -3.88
N PRO A 19 8.50 1.12 -2.61
CA PRO A 19 9.89 0.89 -2.22
C PRO A 19 10.36 -0.54 -2.54
N LYS A 20 11.57 -0.66 -3.09
CA LYS A 20 12.14 -1.95 -3.57
C LYS A 20 12.20 -3.03 -2.49
N HIS A 21 12.37 -2.66 -1.23
CA HIS A 21 12.49 -3.62 -0.13
C HIS A 21 11.18 -4.34 0.21
N HIS A 22 10.02 -3.84 -0.25
CA HIS A 22 8.71 -4.48 -0.06
C HIS A 22 8.35 -5.46 -1.18
N LEU A 23 9.17 -5.56 -2.24
CA LEU A 23 8.84 -6.31 -3.46
C LEU A 23 8.43 -7.76 -3.20
N LEU A 24 9.16 -8.47 -2.34
CA LEU A 24 8.89 -9.87 -2.05
C LEU A 24 7.54 -10.05 -1.36
N ASP A 25 7.20 -9.18 -0.41
CA ASP A 25 5.95 -9.24 0.32
C ASP A 25 4.75 -8.90 -0.58
N ILE A 26 4.92 -7.91 -1.46
CA ILE A 26 3.90 -7.57 -2.49
C ILE A 26 3.64 -8.76 -3.42
N LEU A 27 4.69 -9.44 -3.87
CA LEU A 27 4.54 -10.65 -4.69
C LEU A 27 3.84 -11.77 -3.91
N ASN A 28 4.15 -11.94 -2.62
CA ASN A 28 3.48 -12.91 -1.76
C ASN A 28 1.99 -12.59 -1.59
N ILE A 29 1.63 -11.31 -1.41
CA ILE A 29 0.23 -10.84 -1.36
C ILE A 29 -0.49 -11.19 -2.68
N ILE A 30 0.11 -10.85 -3.82
CA ILE A 30 -0.49 -11.12 -5.14
C ILE A 30 -0.70 -12.63 -5.35
N ASN A 31 0.30 -13.45 -4.99
CA ASN A 31 0.25 -14.90 -5.18
C ASN A 31 -0.72 -15.61 -4.20
N SER A 32 -1.01 -14.99 -3.06
CA SER A 32 -1.90 -15.55 -2.03
C SER A 32 -3.34 -15.07 -2.15
N ALA A 33 -3.59 -14.01 -2.92
CA ALA A 33 -4.92 -13.49 -3.15
C ALA A 33 -5.67 -14.33 -4.20
N ASP A 34 -6.77 -14.94 -3.81
CA ASP A 34 -7.59 -15.75 -4.69
C ASP A 34 -8.19 -14.93 -5.85
N CYS A 35 -7.93 -15.38 -7.09
CA CYS A 35 -8.57 -14.92 -8.32
C CYS A 35 -8.63 -13.39 -8.48
N ILE A 36 -7.52 -12.69 -8.25
CA ILE A 36 -7.42 -11.24 -8.48
C ILE A 36 -7.07 -10.91 -9.94
N SER A 37 -7.76 -9.92 -10.51
CA SER A 37 -7.48 -9.46 -11.86
C SER A 37 -6.26 -8.53 -11.90
N ALA A 38 -5.60 -8.47 -13.05
CA ALA A 38 -4.55 -7.50 -13.34
C ALA A 38 -4.93 -6.06 -12.98
N GLY A 39 -6.20 -5.70 -13.23
CA GLY A 39 -6.73 -4.38 -12.90
C GLY A 39 -6.79 -4.10 -11.40
N ILE A 40 -7.13 -5.10 -10.57
CA ILE A 40 -7.14 -4.96 -9.11
C ILE A 40 -5.72 -4.77 -8.58
N ILE A 41 -4.74 -5.50 -9.11
CA ILE A 41 -3.33 -5.35 -8.75
C ILE A 41 -2.85 -3.92 -9.04
N ALA A 42 -3.05 -3.44 -10.27
CA ALA A 42 -2.63 -2.09 -10.67
C ALA A 42 -3.34 -1.00 -9.86
N ASN A 43 -4.65 -1.14 -9.66
CA ASN A 43 -5.44 -0.19 -8.87
C ASN A 43 -5.10 -0.24 -7.38
N GLY A 44 -4.65 -1.39 -6.84
CA GLY A 44 -4.19 -1.50 -5.45
C GLY A 44 -3.03 -0.54 -5.18
N PHE A 45 -2.05 -0.47 -6.09
CA PHE A 45 -0.94 0.50 -5.96
C PHE A 45 -1.44 1.95 -6.03
N ALA A 46 -2.29 2.27 -7.00
CA ALA A 46 -2.83 3.62 -7.16
C ALA A 46 -3.70 4.03 -5.95
N MET A 47 -4.43 3.09 -5.35
CA MET A 47 -5.24 3.29 -4.17
C MET A 47 -4.38 3.58 -2.95
N VAL A 48 -3.28 2.85 -2.75
CA VAL A 48 -2.33 3.12 -1.65
C VAL A 48 -1.77 4.54 -1.76
N GLU A 49 -1.29 4.96 -2.94
CA GLU A 49 -0.79 6.32 -3.12
C GLU A 49 -1.86 7.38 -2.84
N HIS A 50 -3.08 7.15 -3.31
CA HIS A 50 -4.19 8.06 -3.08
C HIS A 50 -4.54 8.13 -1.59
N ALA A 51 -4.58 6.99 -0.90
CA ALA A 51 -4.86 6.91 0.53
C ALA A 51 -3.78 7.65 1.35
N ILE A 52 -2.51 7.57 0.96
CA ILE A 52 -1.44 8.33 1.63
C ILE A 52 -1.65 9.83 1.45
N SER A 53 -2.00 10.29 0.25
CA SER A 53 -2.29 11.72 0.02
C SER A 53 -3.54 12.20 0.77
N VAL A 54 -4.60 11.39 0.84
CA VAL A 54 -5.80 11.71 1.64
C VAL A 54 -5.49 11.70 3.13
N GLY A 55 -4.75 10.70 3.61
CA GLY A 55 -4.28 10.60 4.98
C GLY A 55 -3.47 11.82 5.39
N TRP A 56 -2.55 12.29 4.54
CA TRP A 56 -1.84 13.55 4.78
C TRP A 56 -2.80 14.74 4.95
N GLY A 57 -3.86 14.83 4.13
CA GLY A 57 -4.85 15.89 4.25
C GLY A 57 -5.58 15.91 5.59
N ILE A 58 -5.79 14.74 6.19
CA ILE A 58 -6.46 14.57 7.49
C ILE A 58 -5.47 14.76 8.67
N ARG A 59 -4.16 14.65 8.42
CA ARG A 59 -3.08 14.79 9.41
C ARG A 59 -3.26 13.91 10.65
N PRO A 60 -3.41 12.58 10.49
CA PRO A 60 -3.57 11.66 11.61
C PRO A 60 -2.32 11.52 12.48
N ASP A 61 -1.16 11.96 11.98
CA ASP A 61 0.06 12.13 12.75
C ASP A 61 -0.06 13.25 13.81
N GLY A 62 -1.16 14.00 13.88
CA GLY A 62 -1.45 14.80 15.06
C GLY A 62 -0.38 15.86 15.38
N PHE A 63 0.11 16.58 14.37
CA PHE A 63 1.07 17.70 14.48
C PHE A 63 2.56 17.36 14.54
N HIS A 64 2.98 16.14 14.20
CA HIS A 64 4.41 15.94 13.90
C HIS A 64 4.83 16.90 12.77
N ALA A 65 5.99 17.54 12.92
CA ALA A 65 6.51 18.55 11.98
C ALA A 65 7.02 17.92 10.66
N LEU A 66 6.41 16.83 10.22
CA LEU A 66 6.70 16.19 8.96
C LEU A 66 6.23 17.09 7.82
N THR A 67 7.06 17.26 6.82
CA THR A 67 6.63 17.78 5.52
C THR A 67 5.82 16.72 4.78
N PHE A 68 5.05 17.14 3.77
CA PHE A 68 4.32 16.22 2.88
C PHE A 68 5.21 15.09 2.35
N LYS A 69 6.43 15.45 1.91
CA LYS A 69 7.41 14.49 1.41
C LYS A 69 7.84 13.50 2.49
N GLN A 70 8.16 13.97 3.69
CA GLN A 70 8.58 13.10 4.79
C GLN A 70 7.45 12.17 5.25
N PHE A 71 6.20 12.66 5.30
CA PHE A 71 5.04 11.82 5.59
C PHE A 71 4.88 10.72 4.55
N HIS A 72 4.89 11.08 3.26
CA HIS A 72 4.81 10.10 2.18
C HIS A 72 5.95 9.08 2.25
N GLU A 73 7.19 9.53 2.44
CA GLU A 73 8.35 8.64 2.56
C GLU A 73 8.23 7.71 3.75
N LEU A 74 7.83 8.22 4.93
CA LEU A 74 7.62 7.45 6.14
C LEU A 74 6.58 6.34 5.93
N VAL A 75 5.39 6.70 5.47
CA VAL A 75 4.29 5.75 5.29
C VAL A 75 4.65 4.70 4.24
N ARG A 76 5.25 5.12 3.13
CA ARG A 76 5.75 4.19 2.09
C ARG A 76 6.84 3.28 2.64
N HIS A 77 7.77 3.78 3.44
CA HIS A 77 8.86 2.93 3.92
C HIS A 77 8.38 1.87 4.91
N ARG A 78 7.42 2.20 5.78
CA ARG A 78 7.05 1.37 6.92
C ARG A 78 5.79 0.54 6.72
N TYR A 79 4.78 1.08 6.06
CA TYR A 79 3.41 0.52 6.08
C TYR A 79 2.88 0.11 4.70
N TYR A 80 3.67 0.29 3.64
CA TYR A 80 3.20 0.10 2.26
C TYR A 80 2.65 -1.29 1.98
N THR A 81 3.30 -2.33 2.50
CA THR A 81 2.87 -3.72 2.33
C THR A 81 1.50 -3.97 2.95
N ASP A 82 1.28 -3.51 4.19
CA ASP A 82 0.00 -3.69 4.90
C ASP A 82 -1.14 -2.93 4.21
N LEU A 83 -0.85 -1.68 3.79
CA LEU A 83 -1.81 -0.86 3.04
C LEU A 83 -2.16 -1.49 1.70
N TYR A 84 -1.17 -2.08 1.01
CA TYR A 84 -1.39 -2.77 -0.25
C TYR A 84 -2.19 -4.06 -0.05
N TRP A 85 -1.89 -4.84 1.00
CA TRP A 85 -2.68 -6.02 1.35
C TRP A 85 -4.16 -5.66 1.57
N HIS A 86 -4.45 -4.63 2.36
CA HIS A 86 -5.83 -4.20 2.58
C HIS A 86 -6.47 -3.66 1.29
N ALA A 87 -5.73 -2.91 0.47
CA ALA A 87 -6.22 -2.47 -0.84
C ALA A 87 -6.61 -3.66 -1.74
N ILE A 88 -5.85 -4.75 -1.72
CA ILE A 88 -6.18 -5.99 -2.43
C ILE A 88 -7.38 -6.70 -1.82
N GLU A 89 -7.48 -6.78 -0.49
CA GLU A 89 -8.61 -7.39 0.22
C GLU A 89 -9.95 -6.73 -0.14
N ILE A 90 -9.96 -5.40 -0.24
CA ILE A 90 -11.13 -4.62 -0.67
C ILE A 90 -11.26 -4.50 -2.19
N LYS A 91 -10.47 -5.26 -2.96
CA LYS A 91 -10.50 -5.31 -4.42
C LYS A 91 -10.24 -3.97 -5.11
N ALA A 92 -9.44 -3.13 -4.48
CA ALA A 92 -9.12 -1.76 -4.91
C ALA A 92 -10.38 -0.89 -5.17
N ASP A 93 -11.43 -1.12 -4.38
CA ASP A 93 -12.65 -0.32 -4.42
C ASP A 93 -12.42 1.06 -3.80
N TYR A 94 -12.34 2.09 -4.64
CA TYR A 94 -12.08 3.46 -4.22
C TYR A 94 -13.19 4.05 -3.34
N ASP A 95 -14.43 3.54 -3.39
CA ASP A 95 -15.49 3.97 -2.48
C ASP A 95 -15.17 3.56 -1.02
N ARG A 96 -14.27 2.58 -0.85
CA ARG A 96 -13.80 2.08 0.46
C ARG A 96 -12.45 2.67 0.89
N ILE A 97 -11.94 3.70 0.21
CA ILE A 97 -10.62 4.29 0.52
C ILE A 97 -10.49 4.81 1.95
N GLY A 98 -11.59 5.21 2.57
CA GLY A 98 -11.61 5.63 3.97
C GLY A 98 -11.08 4.55 4.92
N GLY A 99 -11.24 3.27 4.60
CA GLY A 99 -10.68 2.16 5.39
C GLY A 99 -9.15 2.15 5.36
N VAL A 100 -8.55 2.24 4.17
CA VAL A 100 -7.08 2.27 4.01
C VAL A 100 -6.48 3.54 4.66
N VAL A 101 -7.17 4.67 4.57
CA VAL A 101 -6.78 5.91 5.27
C VAL A 101 -6.83 5.75 6.79
N THR A 102 -7.84 5.03 7.29
CA THR A 102 -7.96 4.72 8.73
C THR A 102 -6.81 3.84 9.19
N ASP A 103 -6.36 2.88 8.38
CA ASP A 103 -5.19 2.06 8.72
C ASP A 103 -3.90 2.87 8.82
N ILE A 104 -3.69 3.85 7.92
CA ILE A 104 -2.58 4.80 8.05
C ILE A 104 -2.66 5.53 9.39
N THR A 105 -3.85 5.97 9.76
CA THR A 105 -4.09 6.69 11.01
C THR A 105 -3.74 5.82 12.22
N VAL A 106 -4.27 4.59 12.26
CA VAL A 106 -4.01 3.63 13.32
C VAL A 106 -2.52 3.27 13.38
N ALA A 107 -1.87 3.06 12.23
CA ALA A 107 -0.45 2.71 12.17
C ALA A 107 0.44 3.83 12.73
N LEU A 108 0.18 5.08 12.37
CA LEU A 108 0.98 6.23 12.84
C LEU A 108 0.73 6.56 14.32
N LEU A 109 -0.52 6.47 14.80
CA LEU A 109 -0.83 6.65 16.22
C LEU A 109 -0.15 5.61 17.11
N ASN A 110 0.09 4.41 16.57
CA ASN A 110 0.78 3.33 17.26
C ASN A 110 2.27 3.20 16.86
N ASP A 111 2.82 4.14 16.06
CA ASP A 111 4.24 4.08 15.66
C ASP A 111 5.11 4.43 16.87
N PRO A 112 5.87 3.47 17.41
CA PRO A 112 6.69 3.74 18.58
C PRO A 112 7.76 4.78 18.27
N GLN A 113 8.32 4.84 17.05
CA GLN A 113 9.40 5.78 16.72
C GLN A 113 8.91 7.22 16.52
N LEU A 114 7.63 7.43 16.25
CA LEU A 114 7.05 8.78 16.22
C LEU A 114 6.65 9.24 17.62
N ASN A 115 6.15 8.32 18.45
CA ASN A 115 5.61 8.63 19.77
C ASN A 115 6.61 8.40 20.92
N SER A 116 7.90 8.26 20.61
CA SER A 116 9.01 8.14 21.58
C SER A 116 9.52 9.49 22.08
#